data_AF-A0AAW6CND4-F1
#
_entry.id   AF-A0AAW6CND4-F1
#
_cell.length_a   1.000
_cell.length_b   1.000
_cell.length_c   1.000
_cell.angle_alpha   90.00
_cell.angle_beta   90.00
_cell.angle_gamma   90.00
#
_symmetry.space_group_name_H-M   'P 1'
#
loop_
_entity.id
_entity.type
_entity.pdbx_description
1 polymer ?
#
loop_
_entity_poly.entity_id
_entity_poly.type
_entity_poly.pdbx_seq_one_letter_code
_entity_poly.pdbx_strand_id
1 'polypeptide(L)' 'MKRELCKPCAVALSCQGKTVKRTSGRCEKIICAECGRRRFGYTYEVTGRETRGEKEDKQT' A
#
# COMPACT_ATOMS: atom_id res chain seq x y z
N MET A 1 -2.13 5.53 3.64
CA MET A 1 -2.35 5.87 2.21
C MET A 1 -2.93 4.66 1.50
N LYS A 2 -4.00 4.81 0.69
CA LYS A 2 -4.58 3.70 -0.08
C LYS A 2 -3.88 3.58 -1.43
N ARG A 3 -3.46 2.37 -1.80
CA ARG A 3 -2.76 2.06 -3.05
C ARG A 3 -3.26 0.74 -3.63
N GLU A 4 -3.37 0.69 -4.95
CA GLU A 4 -3.68 -0.54 -5.66
C GLU A 4 -2.40 -1.37 -5.84
N LEU A 5 -2.33 -2.53 -5.18
CA LEU A 5 -1.13 -3.34 -5.18
C LEU A 5 -1.39 -4.76 -5.64
N CYS A 6 -0.41 -5.28 -6.36
CA CYS A 6 -0.33 -6.69 -6.68
C CYS A 6 -0.06 -7.49 -5.39
N LYS A 7 -0.62 -8.69 -5.24
CA LYS A 7 -0.36 -9.60 -4.10
C LYS A 7 1.14 -9.68 -3.73
N PRO A 8 2.07 -9.96 -4.67
CA PRO A 8 3.48 -10.05 -4.31
C PRO A 8 4.09 -8.70 -3.87
N CYS A 9 3.61 -7.59 -4.42
CA CYS A 9 4.06 -6.24 -4.07
C CYS A 9 3.61 -5.85 -2.65
N ALA A 10 2.37 -6.19 -2.29
CA ALA A 10 1.85 -6.00 -0.94
C ALA A 10 2.64 -6.81 0.10
N VAL A 11 2.99 -8.06 -0.22
CA VAL A 11 3.83 -8.89 0.65
C VAL A 11 5.24 -8.30 0.79
N ALA A 12 5.85 -7.84 -0.31
CA ALA A 12 7.17 -7.20 -0.26
C ALA A 12 7.17 -5.94 0.63
N LEU A 13 6.10 -5.12 0.58
CA LEU A 13 5.94 -3.96 1.46
C LEU A 13 5.79 -4.37 2.94
N SER A 14 5.07 -5.45 3.23
CA SER A 14 5.01 -6.01 4.58
C SER A 14 6.39 -6.50 5.06
N CYS A 15 7.17 -7.15 4.19
CA CYS A 15 8.54 -7.57 4.50
C CYS A 15 9.48 -6.38 4.74
N GLN A 16 9.24 -5.23 4.10
CA GLN A 16 9.95 -3.97 4.37
C GLN A 16 9.55 -3.31 5.70
N GLY A 17 8.68 -3.93 6.51
CA GLY A 17 8.25 -3.40 7.81
C GLY A 17 7.13 -2.36 7.73
N LYS A 18 6.50 -2.18 6.55
CA LYS A 18 5.32 -1.35 6.40
C LYS A 18 4.09 -2.15 6.81
N THR A 19 3.14 -1.51 7.45
CA THR A 19 1.85 -2.13 7.76
C THR A 19 0.98 -2.05 6.51
N VAL A 20 0.60 -3.21 5.96
CA VAL A 20 -0.21 -3.31 4.74
C VAL A 20 -1.54 -3.96 5.10
N LYS A 21 -2.59 -3.15 5.26
CA LYS A 21 -3.95 -3.62 5.53
C LYS A 21 -4.74 -3.68 4.23
N ARG A 22 -5.52 -4.74 4.02
CA ARG A 22 -6.49 -4.77 2.92
C ARG A 22 -7.70 -3.95 3.34
N THR A 23 -7.96 -2.84 2.64
CA THR A 23 -9.08 -1.96 3.00
C THR A 23 -10.40 -2.59 2.61
N SER A 24 -10.51 -3.04 1.37
CA SER A 24 -11.69 -3.69 0.79
C SER A 24 -11.45 -3.89 -0.71
N GLY A 25 -12.15 -4.86 -1.31
CA GLY A 25 -12.13 -5.07 -2.76
C GLY A 25 -12.09 -6.54 -3.16
N ARG A 26 -12.68 -6.84 -4.32
CA ARG A 26 -12.51 -8.12 -5.00
C ARG A 26 -11.15 -8.16 -5.70
N CYS A 27 -10.74 -9.35 -6.11
CA CYS A 27 -9.52 -9.52 -6.88
C CYS A 27 -9.78 -8.96 -8.28
N GLU A 28 -9.25 -7.78 -8.58
CA GLU A 28 -9.51 -7.10 -9.85
C GLU A 28 -8.21 -6.85 -10.60
N LYS A 29 -8.33 -6.64 -11.92
CA LYS A 29 -7.17 -6.42 -12.79
C LYS A 29 -6.77 -4.95 -12.73
N ILE A 30 -5.84 -4.65 -11.84
CA ILE A 30 -5.32 -3.31 -11.55
C ILE A 30 -3.96 -3.07 -12.22
N ILE A 31 -3.52 -1.82 -12.25
CA ILE A 31 -2.11 -1.47 -12.51
C ILE A 31 -1.45 -1.30 -11.15
N CYS A 32 -0.46 -2.14 -10.84
CA CYS A 32 0.18 -2.08 -9.53
C CYS A 32 0.97 -0.78 -9.37
N ALA A 33 0.68 -0.02 -8.31
CA ALA A 33 1.37 1.23 -8.01
C ALA A 33 2.87 1.06 -7.72
N GLU A 34 3.32 -0.12 -7.26
CA GLU A 34 4.73 -0.37 -6.93
C GLU A 34 5.52 -0.91 -8.12
N CYS A 35 4.95 -1.83 -8.91
CA CYS A 35 5.69 -2.49 -9.98
C CYS A 35 5.27 -2.06 -11.39
N GLY A 36 4.27 -1.18 -11.51
CA GLY A 36 3.76 -0.62 -12.78
C GLY A 36 3.07 -1.64 -13.71
N ARG A 37 3.09 -2.93 -13.35
CA ARG A 37 2.55 -4.00 -14.21
C ARG A 37 1.08 -4.24 -13.95
N ARG A 38 0.34 -4.52 -15.03
CA ARG A 38 -1.07 -4.90 -14.97
C ARG A 38 -1.20 -6.33 -14.43
N ARG A 39 -1.76 -6.48 -13.23
CA ARG A 39 -1.90 -7.76 -12.51
C ARG A 39 -3.22 -7.80 -11.75
N PHE A 40 -3.62 -8.98 -11.31
CA PHE A 40 -4.70 -9.09 -10.33
C PHE A 40 -4.20 -8.63 -8.96
N GLY A 41 -4.94 -7.72 -8.34
CA GLY A 41 -4.57 -7.11 -7.07
C GLY A 41 -5.77 -6.62 -6.29
N TYR A 42 -5.47 -5.92 -5.20
CA TYR A 42 -6.47 -5.34 -4.31
C TYR A 42 -6.06 -3.91 -3.94
N THR A 43 -7.02 -3.18 -3.39
CA THR A 43 -6.74 -1.93 -2.70
C THR A 43 -6.20 -2.24 -1.31
N TYR A 44 -4.96 -1.83 -1.08
CA TYR A 44 -4.28 -1.94 0.20
C TYR A 44 -4.07 -0.55 0.79
N GLU A 45 -4.32 -0.43 2.08
CA GLU A 45 -3.86 0.68 2.89
C GLU A 45 -2.46 0.36 3.41
N VAL A 46 -1.49 1.11 2.91
CA VAL A 46 -0.11 1.05 3.39
C VAL A 46 0.07 2.18 4.39
N THR A 47 0.44 1.82 5.61
CA THR A 47 0.90 2.72 6.66
C THR A 47 2.36 2.40 6.96
N GLY A 48 3.26 3.36 6.74
CA GLY A 48 4.67 3.21 7.10
C GLY A 48 4.82 3.28 8.61
N ARG A 49 5.58 2.37 9.22
CA ARG A 49 6.20 2.66 10.52
C ARG A 49 7.34 3.63 10.24
N GLU A 50 7.01 4.91 10.19
CA GLU A 50 8.00 5.98 10.26
C GLU A 50 8.46 6.08 11.71
N THR A 51 9.44 5.27 12.10
CA THR A 51 10.21 5.62 13.29
C THR A 51 11.22 6.70 12.89
N ARG A 52 10.82 7.96 13.15
CA ARG A 52 11.57 9.23 13.28
C ARG A 52 11.32 10.31 12.20
N GLY A 53 10.43 11.24 12.56
CA GLY A 53 10.32 12.64 12.07
C GLY A 53 9.60 12.74 10.73
N GLU A 54 8.37 13.23 10.68
CA GLU A 54 8.12 14.68 10.76
C GLU A 54 6.67 14.97 11.20
N LYS A 55 6.52 16.11 11.88
CA LYS A 55 5.31 16.59 12.52
C LYS A 55 4.20 16.85 11.49
N GLU A 56 2.99 16.46 11.87
CA GLU A 56 1.78 17.29 11.82
C GLU A 56 1.75 18.39 10.74
N ASP A 57 1.05 18.14 9.63
CA ASP A 57 0.38 19.25 8.93
C ASP A 57 -1.08 19.26 9.36
N LYS A 58 -1.28 20.00 10.45
CA LYS A 58 -2.56 20.46 10.93
C LYS A 58 -3.00 21.57 9.98
N GLN A 59 -3.95 21.24 9.11
CA GLN A 59 -4.63 22.20 8.25
C GLN A 59 -5.22 23.32 9.12
N THR A 60 -4.67 24.53 8.97
CA THR A 60 -5.24 25.80 9.43
C THR A 60 -6.24 26.32 8.41
#